data_AF-A0A8T4IFH2-F1
#
_entry.id   AF-A0A8T4IFH2-F1
#
_cell.length_a   1.000
_cell.length_b   1.000
_cell.length_c   1.000
_cell.angle_alpha   90.00
_cell.angle_beta   90.00
_cell.angle_gamma   90.00
#
_symmetry.space_group_name_H-M   'P 1'
#
loop_
_entity.id
_entity.type
_entity.pdbx_description
1 polymer ?
#
loop_
_entity_poly.entity_id
_entity_poly.type
_entity_poly.pdbx_seq_one_letter_code
_entity_poly.pdbx_strand_id
1 'polypeptide(L)'
;MTRRTILLVLVAVIIFWAAGLITRSVLEQAVSPGPLSAAHAKLGADCLACHVPFAHSLQNKTCTSCHKQVGRDIRNGTGHHGRIPDIKNRTCASCHDEHKGRKADILGLSPQSFDHSMTDFALHGAHRRVKCSACHKQGEHFFAAPNTCIGCHKKDDVHKGKFGTKCAACHTATDWKLVHDFDHSVTGYPLVGKHKAVPCASCHVGNRFAGTPRDCVSCHRKDDVHNGARGTQCQTCHSPAGWKLATFDHDRDTRFALTGAHAAVGCTQCHGQAMSRPKPPMTCIGCHRSDDVHRGRNGTDCAGCHVTRSWKVIHFDHSKTRFPLRGAHRKVRCQACHVGPLHKFKPPLTCVGCHGGDDPHGGKLGRDCATCHTAASWKKGLRFDHSLTRFPLLGAHARLQCSSCHVDQRFTAKGITCASCHEDTFHRGRLGKSPDCATCHNSENWKDWHFDHGAQTGFVLDGSHKNLECHACHTKPAATAQLGSTCYSCHRADDVHHGEFGQRCGDCHTTRAFKPAHLPDRVGAAPRPRNLLATACPADRFHAALAICGRARTSKGVTQ
;
A
#
# COMPACT_ATOMS: atom_id res chain seq x y z
N MET A 1 75.23 -129.13 -17.83
CA MET A 1 75.46 -128.02 -16.87
C MET A 1 76.07 -128.59 -15.60
N THR A 2 77.22 -128.08 -15.17
CA THR A 2 77.90 -128.56 -13.96
C THR A 2 77.17 -128.05 -12.71
N ARG A 3 77.29 -128.72 -11.55
CA ARG A 3 76.67 -128.26 -10.27
C ARG A 3 76.96 -126.80 -9.94
N ARG A 4 78.11 -126.27 -10.40
CA ARG A 4 78.48 -124.85 -10.30
C ARG A 4 77.55 -123.92 -11.09
N THR A 5 77.08 -124.32 -12.28
CA THR A 5 76.19 -123.50 -13.10
C THR A 5 74.78 -123.39 -12.49
N ILE A 6 74.28 -124.47 -11.89
CA ILE A 6 72.95 -124.48 -11.23
C ILE A 6 72.98 -123.62 -9.95
N LEU A 7 74.06 -123.71 -9.16
CA LEU A 7 74.20 -122.89 -7.95
C LEU A 7 74.33 -121.41 -8.29
N LEU A 8 75.06 -121.05 -9.35
CA LEU A 8 75.18 -119.66 -9.80
C LEU A 8 73.85 -119.11 -10.34
N VAL A 9 73.04 -119.91 -11.04
CA VAL A 9 71.71 -119.49 -11.50
C VAL A 9 70.74 -119.34 -10.33
N LEU A 10 70.75 -120.26 -9.35
CA LEU A 10 69.90 -120.15 -8.16
C LEU A 10 70.28 -118.95 -7.28
N VAL A 11 71.59 -118.69 -7.10
CA VAL A 11 72.06 -117.50 -6.39
C VAL A 11 71.70 -116.23 -7.17
N ALA A 12 71.83 -116.22 -8.50
CA ALA A 12 71.40 -115.09 -9.32
C ALA A 12 69.89 -114.84 -9.24
N VAL A 13 69.05 -115.89 -9.24
CA VAL A 13 67.59 -115.78 -9.09
C VAL A 13 67.22 -115.29 -7.68
N ILE A 14 67.88 -115.79 -6.63
CA ILE A 14 67.66 -115.33 -5.25
C ILE A 14 68.10 -113.87 -5.08
N ILE A 15 69.22 -113.46 -5.69
CA ILE A 15 69.66 -112.06 -5.71
C ILE A 15 68.67 -111.19 -6.51
N PHE A 16 68.11 -111.68 -7.62
CA PHE A 16 67.11 -110.95 -8.41
C PHE A 16 65.79 -110.78 -7.64
N TRP A 17 65.35 -111.80 -6.91
CA TRP A 17 64.16 -111.73 -6.04
C TRP A 17 64.39 -110.84 -4.81
N ALA A 18 65.58 -110.91 -4.19
CA ALA A 18 65.95 -110.02 -3.08
C ALA A 18 66.09 -108.56 -3.53
N ALA A 19 66.62 -108.30 -4.73
CA ALA A 19 66.67 -106.98 -5.34
C ALA A 19 65.26 -106.45 -5.66
N GLY A 20 64.34 -107.30 -6.12
CA GLY A 20 62.94 -106.94 -6.36
C GLY A 20 62.18 -106.48 -5.11
N LEU A 21 62.49 -107.05 -3.94
CA LEU A 21 61.90 -106.65 -2.66
C LEU A 21 62.48 -105.32 -2.12
N ILE A 22 63.77 -105.05 -2.34
CA ILE A 22 64.41 -103.78 -1.93
C ILE A 22 63.98 -102.61 -2.85
N THR A 23 63.69 -102.88 -4.13
CA THR A 23 63.20 -101.82 -5.04
C THR A 23 61.80 -101.32 -4.71
N ARG A 24 60.92 -102.12 -4.08
CA ARG A 24 59.56 -101.65 -3.73
C ARG A 24 59.57 -100.62 -2.61
N SER A 25 60.33 -100.80 -1.54
CA SER A 25 60.33 -99.85 -0.41
C SER A 25 61.04 -98.54 -0.73
N VAL A 26 62.09 -98.58 -1.57
CA VAL A 26 62.81 -97.38 -2.01
C VAL A 26 62.01 -96.61 -3.07
N LEU A 27 61.29 -97.30 -3.97
CA LEU A 27 60.40 -96.66 -4.94
C LEU A 27 59.12 -96.11 -4.27
N GLU A 28 58.58 -96.76 -3.23
CA GLU A 28 57.47 -96.21 -2.43
C GLU A 28 57.88 -94.97 -1.62
N GLN A 29 59.11 -94.90 -1.10
CA GLN A 29 59.67 -93.68 -0.48
C GLN A 29 60.02 -92.59 -1.50
N ALA A 30 60.31 -92.95 -2.76
CA ALA A 30 60.56 -91.98 -3.83
C ALA A 30 59.27 -91.37 -4.42
N VAL A 31 58.10 -91.99 -4.20
CA VAL A 31 56.81 -91.58 -4.79
C VAL A 31 55.78 -91.11 -3.75
N SER A 32 55.98 -91.40 -2.46
CA SER A 32 55.11 -90.91 -1.37
C SER A 32 55.89 -90.06 -0.36
N PRO A 33 55.68 -88.72 -0.32
CA PRO A 33 56.45 -87.81 0.53
C PRO A 33 56.19 -87.96 2.04
N GLY A 34 55.29 -88.86 2.45
CA GLY A 34 54.96 -89.17 3.85
C GLY A 34 53.58 -89.81 4.02
N PRO A 35 53.20 -90.18 5.26
CA PRO A 35 51.90 -90.78 5.53
C PRO A 35 50.76 -89.77 5.30
N LEU A 36 49.60 -90.26 4.82
CA LEU A 36 48.39 -89.44 4.71
C LEU A 36 47.91 -88.94 6.09
N SER A 37 47.14 -87.86 6.10
CA SER A 37 46.41 -87.31 7.23
C SER A 37 45.48 -88.35 7.86
N ALA A 38 45.06 -88.12 9.11
CA ALA A 38 44.09 -88.99 9.78
C ALA A 38 42.76 -89.09 9.01
N ALA A 39 42.30 -87.99 8.41
CA ALA A 39 41.05 -87.94 7.67
C ALA A 39 41.06 -88.85 6.43
N HIS A 40 42.19 -88.92 5.73
CA HIS A 40 42.37 -89.76 4.54
C HIS A 40 43.07 -91.09 4.83
N ALA A 41 43.21 -91.46 6.11
CA ALA A 41 44.02 -92.62 6.47
C ALA A 41 43.57 -93.94 5.85
N LYS A 42 42.27 -94.06 5.59
CA LYS A 42 41.64 -95.24 4.97
C LYS A 42 41.94 -95.39 3.48
N LEU A 43 42.41 -94.35 2.80
CA LEU A 43 42.81 -94.43 1.39
C LEU A 43 44.14 -95.17 1.21
N GLY A 44 44.95 -95.30 2.27
CA GLY A 44 46.13 -96.17 2.29
C GLY A 44 47.12 -95.88 1.15
N ALA A 45 47.40 -96.90 0.35
CA ALA A 45 48.30 -96.83 -0.81
C ALA A 45 47.56 -96.62 -2.15
N ASP A 46 46.27 -96.27 -2.11
CA ASP A 46 45.50 -95.97 -3.33
C ASP A 46 45.84 -94.57 -3.87
N CYS A 47 46.99 -94.46 -4.53
CA CYS A 47 47.49 -93.19 -5.07
C CYS A 47 46.52 -92.55 -6.06
N LEU A 48 45.80 -93.37 -6.84
CA LEU A 48 44.87 -92.92 -7.89
C LEU A 48 43.54 -92.41 -7.33
N ALA A 49 43.23 -92.67 -6.05
CA ALA A 49 42.12 -92.02 -5.37
C ALA A 49 42.28 -90.50 -5.28
N CYS A 50 43.51 -89.98 -5.42
CA CYS A 50 43.79 -88.55 -5.39
C CYS A 50 44.56 -88.07 -6.62
N HIS A 51 45.52 -88.83 -7.15
CA HIS A 51 46.38 -88.40 -8.26
C HIS A 51 45.87 -88.84 -9.64
N VAL A 52 45.88 -87.91 -10.59
CA VAL A 52 45.62 -88.18 -12.02
C VAL A 52 46.95 -88.16 -12.77
N PRO A 53 47.44 -89.32 -13.28
CA PRO A 53 48.73 -89.38 -13.98
C PRO A 53 48.79 -88.39 -15.15
N PHE A 54 49.90 -87.64 -15.23
CA PHE A 54 50.18 -86.67 -16.29
C PHE A 54 49.15 -85.52 -16.46
N ALA A 55 48.22 -85.36 -15.51
CA ALA A 55 47.17 -84.32 -15.57
C ALA A 55 46.90 -83.70 -14.19
N HIS A 56 47.91 -83.04 -13.63
CA HIS A 56 47.85 -82.39 -12.32
C HIS A 56 46.69 -81.38 -12.19
N SER A 57 46.28 -80.74 -13.29
CA SER A 57 45.16 -79.78 -13.32
C SER A 57 43.79 -80.44 -13.14
N LEU A 58 43.65 -81.74 -13.43
CA LEU A 58 42.40 -82.49 -13.24
C LEU A 58 42.22 -83.01 -11.80
N GLN A 59 43.26 -82.94 -10.98
CA GLN A 59 43.28 -83.44 -9.60
C GLN A 59 42.23 -82.77 -8.70
N ASN A 60 41.93 -81.47 -8.92
CA ASN A 60 40.87 -80.75 -8.20
C ASN A 60 39.48 -81.41 -8.34
N LYS A 61 39.19 -82.02 -9.51
CA LYS A 61 37.93 -82.74 -9.74
C LYS A 61 37.86 -84.00 -8.88
N THR A 62 38.99 -84.67 -8.67
CA THR A 62 39.09 -85.82 -7.77
C THR A 62 38.80 -85.42 -6.33
N CYS A 63 39.36 -84.31 -5.85
CA CYS A 63 39.06 -83.78 -4.51
C CYS A 63 37.56 -83.48 -4.34
N THR A 64 36.96 -82.77 -5.30
CA THR A 64 35.55 -82.33 -5.21
C THR A 64 34.52 -83.43 -5.50
N SER A 65 34.93 -84.59 -6.01
CA SER A 65 34.06 -85.76 -6.17
C SER A 65 33.69 -86.39 -4.81
N CYS A 66 34.65 -86.42 -3.88
CA CYS A 66 34.45 -86.80 -2.48
C CYS A 66 33.96 -85.61 -1.65
N HIS A 67 34.58 -84.43 -1.79
CA HIS A 67 34.18 -83.19 -1.11
C HIS A 67 33.10 -82.43 -1.88
N LYS A 68 31.95 -83.09 -2.09
CA LYS A 68 30.85 -82.57 -2.93
C LYS A 68 30.34 -81.20 -2.50
N GLN A 69 30.30 -80.91 -1.19
CA GLN A 69 29.87 -79.61 -0.67
C GLN A 69 30.85 -78.50 -1.05
N VAL A 70 32.16 -78.72 -0.86
CA VAL A 70 33.21 -77.76 -1.26
C VAL A 70 33.13 -77.49 -2.77
N GLY A 71 32.93 -78.55 -3.57
CA GLY A 71 32.71 -78.40 -5.00
C GLY A 71 31.47 -77.57 -5.35
N ARG A 72 30.37 -77.69 -4.61
CA ARG A 72 29.18 -76.84 -4.78
C ARG A 72 29.45 -75.39 -4.42
N ASP A 73 30.09 -75.15 -3.28
CA ASP A 73 30.44 -73.82 -2.78
C ASP A 73 31.29 -73.05 -3.80
N ILE A 74 32.33 -73.70 -4.34
CA ILE A 74 33.18 -73.14 -5.40
C ILE A 74 32.39 -72.80 -6.68
N ARG A 75 31.45 -73.66 -7.09
CA ARG A 75 30.63 -73.41 -8.28
C ARG A 75 29.67 -72.24 -8.08
N ASN A 76 29.03 -72.17 -6.92
CA ASN A 76 27.98 -71.21 -6.61
C ASN A 76 28.51 -69.87 -6.07
N GLY A 77 29.80 -69.80 -5.72
CA GLY A 77 30.38 -68.61 -5.07
C GLY A 77 29.90 -68.43 -3.63
N THR A 78 29.49 -69.51 -2.97
CA THR A 78 28.98 -69.54 -1.59
C THR A 78 29.99 -70.19 -0.64
N GLY A 79 29.74 -70.12 0.65
CA GLY A 79 30.65 -70.63 1.68
C GLY A 79 32.00 -69.89 1.70
N HIS A 80 32.96 -70.45 2.46
CA HIS A 80 34.32 -69.91 2.51
C HIS A 80 35.05 -70.12 1.18
N HIS A 81 35.09 -71.36 0.70
CA HIS A 81 35.83 -71.71 -0.51
C HIS A 81 35.31 -70.98 -1.76
N GLY A 82 33.99 -70.80 -1.92
CA GLY A 82 33.45 -70.08 -3.08
C GLY A 82 33.75 -68.59 -3.10
N ARG A 83 34.08 -67.98 -1.94
CA ARG A 83 34.48 -66.56 -1.84
C ARG A 83 35.97 -66.34 -1.96
N ILE A 84 36.80 -67.38 -1.92
CA ILE A 84 38.24 -67.24 -2.14
C ILE A 84 38.46 -66.72 -3.57
N PRO A 85 39.17 -65.58 -3.75
CA PRO A 85 39.46 -65.06 -5.08
C PRO A 85 40.21 -66.10 -5.92
N ASP A 86 39.80 -66.26 -7.17
CA ASP A 86 40.43 -67.15 -8.15
C ASP A 86 40.46 -68.65 -7.76
N ILE A 87 39.64 -69.08 -6.80
CA ILE A 87 39.61 -70.48 -6.32
C ILE A 87 39.37 -71.51 -7.44
N LYS A 88 38.68 -71.12 -8.51
CA LYS A 88 38.38 -72.00 -9.66
C LYS A 88 39.63 -72.39 -10.45
N ASN A 89 40.68 -71.56 -10.39
CA ASN A 89 41.93 -71.76 -11.12
C ASN A 89 43.09 -72.21 -10.21
N ARG A 90 42.89 -72.21 -8.88
CA ARG A 90 43.88 -72.67 -7.89
C ARG A 90 43.83 -74.17 -7.70
N THR A 91 44.97 -74.80 -7.43
CA THR A 91 45.04 -76.22 -7.08
C THR A 91 44.70 -76.41 -5.60
N CYS A 92 43.90 -77.42 -5.25
CA CYS A 92 43.54 -77.66 -3.84
C CYS A 92 44.79 -77.85 -2.96
N ALA A 93 45.81 -78.51 -3.52
CA ALA A 93 47.09 -78.76 -2.88
C ALA A 93 47.91 -77.50 -2.59
N SER A 94 47.62 -76.33 -3.19
CA SER A 94 48.34 -75.09 -2.84
C SER A 94 48.00 -74.55 -1.45
N CYS A 95 46.91 -75.04 -0.86
CA CYS A 95 46.44 -74.63 0.47
C CYS A 95 46.24 -75.83 1.41
N HIS A 96 45.89 -77.00 0.86
CA HIS A 96 45.69 -78.24 1.61
C HIS A 96 46.80 -79.24 1.30
N ASP A 97 47.86 -79.19 2.10
CA ASP A 97 49.00 -80.08 1.95
C ASP A 97 48.73 -81.45 2.61
N GLU A 98 48.62 -82.48 1.77
CA GLU A 98 48.54 -83.88 2.21
C GLU A 98 49.97 -84.49 2.34
N HIS A 99 50.08 -85.71 2.84
CA HIS A 99 51.34 -86.45 3.08
C HIS A 99 52.25 -85.88 4.19
N LYS A 100 51.77 -84.91 4.98
CA LYS A 100 52.50 -84.37 6.14
C LYS A 100 52.38 -85.23 7.41
N GLY A 101 51.73 -86.40 7.32
CA GLY A 101 51.58 -87.35 8.41
C GLY A 101 50.22 -87.30 9.09
N ARG A 102 49.94 -88.34 9.89
CA ARG A 102 48.64 -88.58 10.55
C ARG A 102 48.16 -87.43 11.45
N LYS A 103 49.09 -86.66 12.02
CA LYS A 103 48.81 -85.54 12.92
C LYS A 103 48.77 -84.17 12.22
N ALA A 104 49.04 -84.11 10.91
CA ALA A 104 49.04 -82.85 10.19
C ALA A 104 47.64 -82.25 10.12
N ASP A 105 47.55 -80.95 10.42
CA ASP A 105 46.36 -80.16 10.14
C ASP A 105 46.37 -79.74 8.67
N ILE A 106 45.54 -80.42 7.87
CA ILE A 106 45.39 -80.14 6.44
C ILE A 106 44.46 -78.97 6.16
N LEU A 107 43.71 -78.47 7.16
CA LEU A 107 42.74 -77.39 6.98
C LEU A 107 43.38 -76.02 7.23
N GLY A 108 44.25 -75.91 8.23
CA GLY A 108 44.98 -74.68 8.54
C GLY A 108 44.08 -73.52 8.99
N LEU A 109 42.87 -73.81 9.47
CA LEU A 109 41.90 -72.81 9.92
C LEU A 109 41.95 -72.69 11.44
N SER A 110 42.29 -71.50 11.94
CA SER A 110 42.26 -71.19 13.38
C SER A 110 40.95 -70.46 13.73
N PRO A 111 40.18 -70.95 14.72
CA PRO A 111 38.97 -70.26 15.20
C PRO A 111 39.21 -68.82 15.67
N GLN A 112 40.42 -68.50 16.13
CA GLN A 112 40.78 -67.18 16.66
C GLN A 112 41.09 -66.15 15.56
N SER A 113 41.47 -66.60 14.37
CA SER A 113 41.89 -65.74 13.26
C SER A 113 41.02 -65.88 12.00
N PHE A 114 39.97 -66.69 12.07
CA PHE A 114 39.10 -66.92 10.94
C PHE A 114 38.28 -65.68 10.55
N ASP A 115 38.44 -65.23 9.30
CA ASP A 115 37.74 -64.07 8.77
C ASP A 115 36.34 -64.42 8.26
N HIS A 116 35.33 -63.94 8.98
CA HIS A 116 33.92 -64.12 8.62
C HIS A 116 33.47 -63.26 7.43
N SER A 117 34.24 -62.23 7.04
CA SER A 117 33.95 -61.43 5.83
C SER A 117 33.99 -62.29 4.55
N MET A 118 34.73 -63.39 4.61
CA MET A 118 34.88 -64.36 3.54
C MET A 118 33.85 -65.48 3.60
N THR A 119 32.70 -65.29 4.25
CA THR A 119 31.64 -66.30 4.38
C THR A 119 30.26 -65.78 4.00
N ASP A 120 29.25 -66.66 4.01
CA ASP A 120 27.86 -66.28 3.69
C ASP A 120 27.21 -65.41 4.75
N PHE A 121 27.86 -65.25 5.91
CA PHE A 121 27.38 -64.43 7.01
C PHE A 121 28.52 -63.57 7.56
N ALA A 122 28.67 -62.37 7.00
CA ALA A 122 29.60 -61.40 7.53
C ALA A 122 29.11 -60.88 8.90
N LEU A 123 30.00 -60.90 9.89
CA LEU A 123 29.66 -60.44 11.24
C LEU A 123 29.58 -58.91 11.27
N HIS A 124 28.37 -58.38 11.43
CA HIS A 124 28.10 -56.95 11.55
C HIS A 124 27.40 -56.62 12.87
N GLY A 125 27.56 -55.38 13.34
CA GLY A 125 26.88 -54.86 14.53
C GLY A 125 27.14 -55.72 15.77
N ALA A 126 26.06 -56.06 16.50
CA ALA A 126 26.12 -56.87 17.71
C ALA A 126 26.67 -58.29 17.47
N HIS A 127 26.52 -58.85 16.27
CA HIS A 127 27.04 -60.18 15.93
C HIS A 127 28.57 -60.27 15.96
N ARG A 128 29.30 -59.15 15.92
CA ARG A 128 30.78 -59.16 16.08
C ARG A 128 31.23 -59.54 17.49
N ARG A 129 30.34 -59.47 18.48
CA ARG A 129 30.66 -59.67 19.91
C ARG A 129 30.08 -60.97 20.47
N VAL A 130 29.39 -61.77 19.66
CA VAL A 130 28.81 -63.03 20.12
C VAL A 130 29.89 -64.10 20.22
N LYS A 131 29.77 -65.00 21.20
CA LYS A 131 30.68 -66.14 21.35
C LYS A 131 30.49 -67.09 20.17
N CYS A 132 31.57 -67.71 19.68
CA CYS A 132 31.53 -68.65 18.56
C CYS A 132 30.51 -69.78 18.78
N SER A 133 30.41 -70.29 20.01
CA SER A 133 29.49 -71.37 20.40
C SER A 133 28.01 -71.01 20.30
N ALA A 134 27.66 -69.73 20.23
CA ALA A 134 26.28 -69.29 20.03
C ALA A 134 25.80 -69.55 18.60
N CYS A 135 26.73 -69.58 17.63
CA CYS A 135 26.44 -69.84 16.22
C CYS A 135 26.87 -71.24 15.80
N HIS A 136 28.04 -71.69 16.26
CA HIS A 136 28.63 -72.98 15.93
C HIS A 136 28.47 -73.96 17.08
N LYS A 137 27.49 -74.86 16.96
CA LYS A 137 27.21 -75.86 17.98
C LYS A 137 28.28 -76.96 18.00
N GLN A 138 28.58 -77.45 19.20
CA GLN A 138 29.52 -78.54 19.38
C GLN A 138 29.01 -79.81 18.69
N GLY A 139 29.88 -80.49 17.93
CA GLY A 139 29.54 -81.71 17.21
C GLY A 139 28.89 -81.48 15.83
N GLU A 140 28.53 -80.25 15.50
CA GLU A 140 28.06 -79.89 14.15
C GLU A 140 29.20 -79.32 13.31
N HIS A 141 29.09 -79.45 11.98
CA HIS A 141 30.02 -78.80 11.08
C HIS A 141 29.85 -77.28 11.12
N PHE A 142 30.94 -76.52 11.13
CA PHE A 142 30.91 -75.05 11.17
C PHE A 142 30.05 -74.42 10.05
N PHE A 143 30.02 -75.03 8.86
CA PHE A 143 29.21 -74.56 7.72
C PHE A 143 27.71 -74.82 7.84
N ALA A 144 27.26 -75.59 8.85
CA ALA A 144 25.85 -75.90 9.08
C ALA A 144 25.11 -74.79 9.85
N ALA A 145 25.84 -73.82 10.40
CA ALA A 145 25.24 -72.70 11.13
C ALA A 145 24.26 -71.91 10.24
N PRO A 146 23.03 -71.58 10.71
CA PRO A 146 22.09 -70.78 9.94
C PRO A 146 22.65 -69.38 9.64
N ASN A 147 22.47 -68.92 8.40
CA ASN A 147 22.94 -67.60 7.93
C ASN A 147 21.79 -66.60 7.66
N THR A 148 20.56 -66.95 8.04
CA THR A 148 19.40 -66.06 7.92
C THR A 148 18.95 -65.58 9.29
N CYS A 149 18.42 -64.36 9.36
CA CYS A 149 17.93 -63.76 10.61
C CYS A 149 16.97 -64.71 11.34
N ILE A 150 15.94 -65.20 10.63
CA ILE A 150 14.93 -66.09 11.20
C ILE A 150 15.48 -67.48 11.55
N GLY A 151 16.58 -67.92 10.92
CA GLY A 151 17.23 -69.18 11.25
C GLY A 151 17.71 -69.24 12.70
N CYS A 152 18.13 -68.10 13.25
CA CYS A 152 18.56 -67.95 14.64
C CYS A 152 17.50 -67.28 15.52
N HIS A 153 16.85 -66.22 15.04
CA HIS A 153 15.96 -65.36 15.81
C HIS A 153 14.47 -65.68 15.66
N LYS A 154 14.10 -66.91 15.27
CA LYS A 154 12.69 -67.31 15.14
C LYS A 154 11.88 -67.09 16.42
N LYS A 155 12.49 -67.33 17.58
CA LYS A 155 11.85 -67.17 18.89
C LYS A 155 11.79 -65.71 19.34
N ASP A 156 12.68 -64.87 18.82
CA ASP A 156 12.77 -63.46 19.15
C ASP A 156 11.87 -62.58 18.26
N ASP A 157 11.27 -63.17 17.21
CA ASP A 157 10.34 -62.47 16.33
C ASP A 157 9.00 -62.18 17.02
N VAL A 158 8.94 -60.99 17.62
CA VAL A 158 7.73 -60.43 18.23
C VAL A 158 6.57 -60.26 17.23
N HIS A 159 6.85 -60.25 15.93
CA HIS A 159 5.85 -60.10 14.88
C HIS A 159 5.19 -61.42 14.49
N LYS A 160 5.71 -62.56 14.95
CA LYS A 160 5.17 -63.90 14.67
C LYS A 160 5.01 -64.17 13.16
N GLY A 161 6.00 -63.76 12.36
CA GLY A 161 6.03 -63.96 10.91
C GLY A 161 5.17 -63.02 10.08
N LYS A 162 4.47 -62.05 10.69
CA LYS A 162 3.57 -61.13 9.97
C LYS A 162 4.27 -60.25 8.92
N PHE A 163 5.59 -60.08 9.01
CA PHE A 163 6.40 -59.25 8.11
C PHE A 163 7.33 -60.03 7.18
N GLY A 164 7.15 -61.35 7.10
CA GLY A 164 8.05 -62.21 6.34
C GLY A 164 9.44 -62.31 6.99
N THR A 165 10.46 -62.61 6.20
CA THR A 165 11.81 -62.96 6.69
C THR A 165 12.87 -61.87 6.46
N LYS A 166 12.50 -60.76 5.80
CA LYS A 166 13.41 -59.65 5.46
C LYS A 166 13.51 -58.63 6.60
N CYS A 167 13.93 -59.09 7.78
CA CYS A 167 13.99 -58.24 8.98
C CYS A 167 14.83 -56.98 8.79
N ALA A 168 15.88 -57.05 7.96
CA ALA A 168 16.78 -55.94 7.64
C ALA A 168 16.11 -54.75 6.91
N ALA A 169 14.89 -54.91 6.40
CA ALA A 169 14.11 -53.80 5.86
C ALA A 169 13.71 -52.77 6.94
N CYS A 170 13.70 -53.20 8.21
CA CYS A 170 13.27 -52.37 9.34
C CYS A 170 14.29 -52.40 10.48
N HIS A 171 14.92 -53.53 10.79
CA HIS A 171 15.81 -53.68 11.94
C HIS A 171 17.29 -53.73 11.55
N THR A 172 18.19 -53.30 12.45
CA THR A 172 19.64 -53.31 12.23
C THR A 172 20.25 -54.32 13.17
N ALA A 173 21.26 -55.02 12.66
CA ALA A 173 22.08 -55.92 13.45
C ALA A 173 22.88 -55.17 14.55
N THR A 174 22.98 -53.84 14.49
CA THR A 174 23.69 -53.03 15.50
C THR A 174 22.84 -52.75 16.74
N ASP A 175 21.58 -52.37 16.54
CA ASP A 175 20.58 -52.12 17.58
C ASP A 175 19.21 -52.58 17.07
N TRP A 176 18.75 -53.71 17.60
CA TRP A 176 17.49 -54.32 17.16
C TRP A 176 16.25 -53.51 17.54
N LYS A 177 16.35 -52.72 18.62
CA LYS A 177 15.25 -51.86 19.08
C LYS A 177 15.10 -50.63 18.19
N LEU A 178 16.16 -50.25 17.49
CA LEU A 178 16.13 -49.18 16.51
C LEU A 178 15.60 -49.71 15.18
N VAL A 179 14.43 -49.20 14.79
CA VAL A 179 13.86 -49.43 13.45
C VAL A 179 14.36 -48.30 12.55
N HIS A 180 15.00 -48.62 11.41
CA HIS A 180 15.49 -47.60 10.48
C HIS A 180 14.32 -46.85 9.90
N ASP A 181 14.55 -45.58 9.60
CA ASP A 181 13.62 -44.78 8.82
C ASP A 181 13.39 -45.46 7.47
N PHE A 182 12.21 -46.06 7.30
CA PHE A 182 11.76 -46.51 6.00
C PHE A 182 11.50 -45.26 5.14
N ASP A 183 12.22 -45.16 4.03
CA ASP A 183 12.07 -44.04 3.11
C ASP A 183 10.70 -44.10 2.43
N HIS A 184 9.78 -43.22 2.84
CA HIS A 184 8.46 -43.12 2.23
C HIS A 184 8.48 -42.38 0.88
N SER A 185 9.58 -41.74 0.49
CA SER A 185 9.72 -41.03 -0.79
C SER A 185 9.69 -41.97 -1.99
N VAL A 186 10.08 -43.24 -1.79
CA VAL A 186 9.99 -44.29 -2.83
C VAL A 186 8.59 -44.92 -2.93
N THR A 187 7.62 -44.41 -2.16
CA THR A 187 6.23 -44.87 -2.19
C THR A 187 5.31 -43.83 -2.84
N GLY A 188 4.06 -44.23 -3.11
CA GLY A 188 3.02 -43.31 -3.56
C GLY A 188 2.49 -42.35 -2.49
N TYR A 189 3.09 -42.32 -1.29
CA TYR A 189 2.72 -41.40 -0.20
C TYR A 189 3.96 -40.91 0.57
N PRO A 190 4.68 -39.90 0.04
CA PRO A 190 5.80 -39.29 0.74
C PRO A 190 5.34 -38.60 2.03
N LEU A 191 5.97 -38.92 3.17
CA LEU A 191 5.65 -38.28 4.44
C LEU A 191 6.18 -36.84 4.46
N VAL A 192 5.26 -35.88 4.65
CA VAL A 192 5.55 -34.44 4.70
C VAL A 192 4.97 -33.79 5.95
N GLY A 193 5.58 -32.68 6.37
CA GLY A 193 5.16 -31.94 7.56
C GLY A 193 5.16 -32.83 8.80
N LYS A 194 4.07 -32.78 9.59
CA LYS A 194 3.97 -33.52 10.84
C LYS A 194 3.89 -35.04 10.68
N HIS A 195 3.55 -35.55 9.49
CA HIS A 195 3.46 -36.99 9.26
C HIS A 195 4.80 -37.72 9.34
N LYS A 196 5.93 -37.01 9.21
CA LYS A 196 7.28 -37.61 9.30
C LYS A 196 7.60 -38.21 10.68
N ALA A 197 6.98 -37.68 11.74
CA ALA A 197 7.25 -38.10 13.12
C ALA A 197 6.19 -39.08 13.67
N VAL A 198 5.28 -39.55 12.82
CA VAL A 198 4.16 -40.38 13.26
C VAL A 198 4.60 -41.86 13.28
N PRO A 199 4.32 -42.63 14.35
CA PRO A 199 4.62 -44.05 14.39
C PRO A 199 3.94 -44.84 13.27
N CYS A 200 4.63 -45.83 12.71
CA CYS A 200 4.12 -46.66 11.60
C CYS A 200 2.70 -47.20 11.86
N ALA A 201 2.45 -47.68 13.09
CA ALA A 201 1.18 -48.29 13.50
C ALA A 201 -0.02 -47.31 13.49
N SER A 202 0.23 -46.01 13.55
CA SER A 202 -0.83 -44.99 13.47
C SER A 202 -1.44 -44.89 12.07
N CYS A 203 -0.68 -45.23 11.03
CA CYS A 203 -1.16 -45.28 9.64
C CYS A 203 -1.45 -46.73 9.21
N HIS A 204 -0.57 -47.66 9.55
CA HIS A 204 -0.65 -49.08 9.19
C HIS A 204 -1.37 -49.89 10.26
N VAL A 205 -2.66 -49.64 10.42
CA VAL A 205 -3.51 -50.28 11.43
C VAL A 205 -3.44 -51.80 11.30
N GLY A 206 -3.24 -52.49 12.43
CA GLY A 206 -3.10 -53.94 12.46
C GLY A 206 -1.85 -54.45 11.74
N ASN A 207 -0.84 -53.60 11.55
CA ASN A 207 0.40 -53.91 10.84
C ASN A 207 0.19 -54.24 9.35
N ARG A 208 -0.86 -53.68 8.74
CA ARG A 208 -1.14 -53.82 7.31
C ARG A 208 -0.57 -52.64 6.54
N PHE A 209 0.49 -52.89 5.79
CA PHE A 209 1.19 -51.88 4.98
C PHE A 209 0.57 -51.66 3.60
N ALA A 210 0.01 -52.72 3.02
CA ALA A 210 -0.64 -52.65 1.70
C ALA A 210 -2.08 -52.11 1.81
N GLY A 211 -2.39 -51.12 0.97
CA GLY A 211 -3.74 -50.55 0.86
C GLY A 211 -4.08 -49.53 1.94
N THR A 212 -3.09 -48.98 2.66
CA THR A 212 -3.31 -47.87 3.59
C THR A 212 -3.92 -46.66 2.85
N PRO A 213 -5.05 -46.11 3.32
CA PRO A 213 -5.66 -44.93 2.73
C PRO A 213 -4.69 -43.75 2.68
N ARG A 214 -4.79 -42.96 1.61
CA ARG A 214 -3.92 -41.79 1.36
C ARG A 214 -4.67 -40.47 1.43
N ASP A 215 -6.00 -40.52 1.48
CA ASP A 215 -6.84 -39.34 1.60
C ASP A 215 -6.87 -38.83 3.04
N CYS A 216 -6.90 -37.51 3.20
CA CYS A 216 -6.83 -36.87 4.51
C CYS A 216 -7.99 -37.32 5.42
N VAL A 217 -9.20 -37.42 4.86
CA VAL A 217 -10.43 -37.68 5.63
C VAL A 217 -10.48 -39.09 6.21
N SER A 218 -9.86 -40.08 5.56
CA SER A 218 -9.75 -41.44 6.09
C SER A 218 -9.09 -41.50 7.48
N CYS A 219 -8.16 -40.60 7.77
CA CYS A 219 -7.50 -40.50 9.08
C CYS A 219 -8.07 -39.35 9.94
N HIS A 220 -8.34 -38.20 9.33
CA HIS A 220 -8.67 -36.95 10.03
C HIS A 220 -10.16 -36.61 10.07
N ARG A 221 -11.06 -37.59 9.81
CA ARG A 221 -12.51 -37.37 9.90
C ARG A 221 -12.96 -36.76 11.23
N LYS A 222 -12.34 -37.19 12.34
CA LYS A 222 -12.67 -36.69 13.68
C LYS A 222 -12.06 -35.31 13.97
N ASP A 223 -11.04 -34.92 13.22
CA ASP A 223 -10.39 -33.61 13.34
C ASP A 223 -11.05 -32.54 12.46
N ASP A 224 -11.94 -32.95 11.53
CA ASP A 224 -12.61 -32.04 10.61
C ASP A 224 -13.66 -31.18 11.32
N VAL A 225 -13.25 -29.97 11.69
CA VAL A 225 -14.11 -28.94 12.29
C VAL A 225 -15.20 -28.42 11.34
N HIS A 226 -15.15 -28.77 10.04
CA HIS A 226 -16.16 -28.40 9.06
C HIS A 226 -17.29 -29.41 8.96
N ASN A 227 -17.21 -30.55 9.68
CA ASN A 227 -18.21 -31.62 9.64
C ASN A 227 -18.55 -32.09 8.20
N GLY A 228 -17.54 -32.16 7.33
CA GLY A 228 -17.70 -32.57 5.93
C GLY A 228 -18.26 -31.51 4.99
N ALA A 229 -18.64 -30.32 5.47
CA ALA A 229 -19.23 -29.26 4.65
C ALA A 229 -18.30 -28.73 3.53
N ARG A 230 -17.00 -29.00 3.63
CA ARG A 230 -15.96 -28.58 2.67
C ARG A 230 -15.46 -29.70 1.75
N GLY A 231 -16.09 -30.87 1.79
CA GLY A 231 -15.65 -32.03 1.03
C GLY A 231 -14.35 -32.62 1.58
N THR A 232 -13.64 -33.38 0.75
CA THR A 232 -12.47 -34.18 1.16
C THR A 232 -11.13 -33.60 0.73
N GLN A 233 -11.13 -32.49 -0.03
CA GLN A 233 -9.91 -31.85 -0.53
C GLN A 233 -9.32 -30.89 0.50
N CYS A 234 -8.97 -31.40 1.68
CA CYS A 234 -8.46 -30.60 2.79
C CYS A 234 -7.23 -29.76 2.40
N GLN A 235 -6.38 -30.28 1.52
CA GLN A 235 -5.14 -29.67 1.06
C GLN A 235 -5.32 -28.39 0.23
N THR A 236 -6.54 -28.07 -0.23
CA THR A 236 -6.80 -26.78 -0.89
C THR A 236 -6.67 -25.62 0.08
N CYS A 237 -6.88 -25.88 1.37
CA CYS A 237 -6.83 -24.88 2.41
C CYS A 237 -5.79 -25.18 3.48
N HIS A 238 -5.59 -26.44 3.87
CA HIS A 238 -4.73 -26.80 4.99
C HIS A 238 -3.42 -27.43 4.52
N SER A 239 -2.35 -27.19 5.29
CA SER A 239 -1.06 -27.83 5.04
C SER A 239 -0.84 -29.03 5.97
N PRO A 240 -0.16 -30.11 5.53
CA PRO A 240 0.36 -31.16 6.41
C PRO A 240 1.32 -30.67 7.52
N ALA A 241 1.77 -29.41 7.46
CA ALA A 241 2.49 -28.76 8.55
C ALA A 241 1.58 -28.42 9.75
N GLY A 242 0.28 -28.23 9.53
CA GLY A 242 -0.71 -28.06 10.59
C GLY A 242 -2.05 -27.49 10.13
N TRP A 243 -3.14 -27.95 10.77
CA TRP A 243 -4.51 -27.55 10.45
C TRP A 243 -4.81 -26.05 10.60
N LYS A 244 -4.11 -25.34 11.50
CA LYS A 244 -4.30 -23.89 11.69
C LYS A 244 -3.62 -23.05 10.60
N LEU A 245 -2.73 -23.65 9.80
CA LEU A 245 -2.04 -22.97 8.72
C LEU A 245 -2.87 -23.11 7.45
N ALA A 246 -3.68 -22.09 7.18
CA ALA A 246 -4.40 -22.00 5.93
C ALA A 246 -3.43 -21.51 4.81
N THR A 247 -3.28 -22.28 3.75
CA THR A 247 -2.55 -21.90 2.52
C THR A 247 -3.44 -21.16 1.52
N PHE A 248 -4.76 -21.23 1.74
CA PHE A 248 -5.76 -20.55 0.94
C PHE A 248 -5.65 -19.04 1.11
N ASP A 249 -5.58 -18.34 -0.01
CA ASP A 249 -5.42 -16.90 -0.09
C ASP A 249 -6.54 -16.33 -0.97
N HIS A 250 -7.37 -15.46 -0.41
CA HIS A 250 -8.50 -14.88 -1.13
C HIS A 250 -8.07 -14.01 -2.32
N ASP A 251 -6.94 -13.31 -2.22
CA ASP A 251 -6.47 -12.39 -3.25
C ASP A 251 -5.91 -13.16 -4.45
N ARG A 252 -5.32 -14.34 -4.21
CA ARG A 252 -4.76 -15.21 -5.25
C ARG A 252 -5.78 -16.20 -5.80
N ASP A 253 -6.53 -16.87 -4.91
CA ASP A 253 -7.33 -18.05 -5.27
C ASP A 253 -8.79 -17.68 -5.60
N THR A 254 -9.19 -16.43 -5.39
CA THR A 254 -10.57 -15.97 -5.66
C THR A 254 -10.61 -14.63 -6.39
N ARG A 255 -11.81 -14.26 -6.87
CA ARG A 255 -12.08 -12.92 -7.43
C ARG A 255 -12.47 -11.89 -6.36
N PHE A 256 -12.35 -12.22 -5.08
CA PHE A 256 -12.75 -11.37 -3.98
C PHE A 256 -11.57 -11.16 -3.03
N ALA A 257 -10.77 -10.16 -3.35
CA ALA A 257 -9.61 -9.78 -2.56
C ALA A 257 -10.03 -9.13 -1.23
N LEU A 258 -9.45 -9.60 -0.12
CA LEU A 258 -9.72 -9.07 1.22
C LEU A 258 -8.84 -7.84 1.47
N THR A 259 -9.33 -6.67 1.07
CA THR A 259 -8.60 -5.41 1.21
C THR A 259 -9.05 -4.58 2.42
N GLY A 260 -8.16 -3.71 2.90
CA GLY A 260 -8.47 -2.77 3.97
C GLY A 260 -8.83 -3.49 5.27
N ALA A 261 -9.96 -3.12 5.89
CA ALA A 261 -10.41 -3.73 7.13
C ALA A 261 -10.82 -5.22 6.97
N HIS A 262 -11.13 -5.66 5.75
CA HIS A 262 -11.53 -7.04 5.49
C HIS A 262 -10.36 -8.03 5.53
N ALA A 263 -9.11 -7.56 5.41
CA ALA A 263 -7.92 -8.42 5.47
C ALA A 263 -7.76 -9.13 6.83
N ALA A 264 -8.30 -8.54 7.91
CA ALA A 264 -8.24 -9.07 9.26
C ALA A 264 -9.49 -9.89 9.66
N VAL A 265 -10.47 -10.03 8.76
CA VAL A 265 -11.73 -10.71 9.04
C VAL A 265 -11.50 -12.23 9.02
N GLY A 266 -11.96 -12.90 10.07
CA GLY A 266 -11.90 -14.36 10.15
C GLY A 266 -12.91 -15.01 9.19
N CYS A 267 -12.57 -16.18 8.64
CA CYS A 267 -13.37 -16.86 7.61
C CYS A 267 -14.85 -17.02 8.02
N THR A 268 -15.11 -17.31 9.30
CA THR A 268 -16.46 -17.56 9.86
C THR A 268 -17.39 -16.36 9.79
N GLN A 269 -16.84 -15.14 9.75
CA GLN A 269 -17.65 -13.92 9.67
C GLN A 269 -18.36 -13.81 8.31
N CYS A 270 -17.80 -14.39 7.25
CA CYS A 270 -18.42 -14.43 5.92
C CYS A 270 -19.04 -15.79 5.61
N HIS A 271 -18.31 -16.87 5.89
CA HIS A 271 -18.69 -18.23 5.52
C HIS A 271 -19.54 -18.94 6.59
N GLY A 272 -19.83 -18.29 7.72
CA GLY A 272 -20.60 -18.86 8.82
C GLY A 272 -19.82 -19.90 9.63
N GLN A 273 -20.48 -20.47 10.64
CA GLN A 273 -19.90 -21.57 11.42
C GLN A 273 -19.63 -22.79 10.53
N ALA A 274 -18.54 -23.49 10.82
CA ALA A 274 -18.06 -24.65 10.06
C ALA A 274 -17.89 -24.40 8.54
N MET A 275 -17.76 -23.14 8.12
CA MET A 275 -17.70 -22.74 6.71
C MET A 275 -18.93 -23.19 5.87
N SER A 276 -20.09 -23.26 6.52
CA SER A 276 -21.37 -23.73 5.96
C SER A 276 -21.87 -22.95 4.74
N ARG A 277 -21.41 -21.71 4.53
CA ARG A 277 -21.76 -20.87 3.39
C ARG A 277 -20.61 -20.87 2.38
N PRO A 278 -20.61 -21.77 1.37
CA PRO A 278 -19.50 -21.85 0.41
C PRO A 278 -19.39 -20.63 -0.49
N LYS A 279 -20.50 -19.95 -0.77
CA LYS A 279 -20.58 -18.77 -1.64
C LYS A 279 -21.30 -17.62 -0.92
N PRO A 280 -20.64 -16.90 -0.01
CA PRO A 280 -21.22 -15.71 0.61
C PRO A 280 -21.41 -14.59 -0.42
N PRO A 281 -22.27 -13.58 -0.14
CA PRO A 281 -22.42 -12.43 -1.00
C PRO A 281 -21.08 -11.69 -1.17
N MET A 282 -20.74 -11.31 -2.40
CA MET A 282 -19.51 -10.57 -2.72
C MET A 282 -19.77 -9.05 -2.90
N THR A 283 -21.02 -8.61 -2.78
CA THR A 283 -21.38 -7.20 -2.88
C THR A 283 -21.41 -6.56 -1.50
N CYS A 284 -21.03 -5.28 -1.40
CA CYS A 284 -21.01 -4.55 -0.14
C CYS A 284 -22.36 -4.65 0.59
N ILE A 285 -23.46 -4.36 -0.12
CA ILE A 285 -24.83 -4.42 0.43
C ILE A 285 -25.30 -5.84 0.77
N GLY A 286 -24.65 -6.87 0.22
CA GLY A 286 -24.95 -8.26 0.56
C GLY A 286 -24.61 -8.58 2.03
N CYS A 287 -23.58 -7.91 2.57
CA CYS A 287 -23.14 -8.07 3.96
C CYS A 287 -23.54 -6.88 4.83
N HIS A 288 -23.40 -5.66 4.33
CA HIS A 288 -23.56 -4.41 5.08
C HIS A 288 -24.93 -3.74 4.89
N ARG A 289 -25.98 -4.52 4.61
CA ARG A 289 -27.34 -3.96 4.43
C ARG A 289 -27.83 -3.22 5.67
N SER A 290 -27.58 -3.77 6.85
CA SER A 290 -27.93 -3.17 8.14
C SER A 290 -27.11 -1.92 8.46
N ASP A 291 -25.92 -1.82 7.88
CA ASP A 291 -24.96 -0.74 8.17
C ASP A 291 -25.14 0.45 7.23
N ASP A 292 -25.98 0.31 6.20
CA ASP A 292 -26.25 1.38 5.24
C ASP A 292 -27.08 2.51 5.85
N VAL A 293 -26.37 3.52 6.34
CA VAL A 293 -26.94 4.77 6.88
C VAL A 293 -27.72 5.57 5.83
N HIS A 294 -27.54 5.30 4.53
CA HIS A 294 -28.26 5.97 3.45
C HIS A 294 -29.62 5.35 3.16
N ARG A 295 -29.91 4.16 3.73
CA ARG A 295 -31.17 3.43 3.55
C ARG A 295 -31.52 3.23 2.06
N GLY A 296 -30.52 2.89 1.25
CA GLY A 296 -30.66 2.66 -0.19
C GLY A 296 -30.78 3.92 -1.06
N ARG A 297 -30.82 5.13 -0.48
CA ARG A 297 -30.96 6.39 -1.24
C ARG A 297 -29.80 6.62 -2.22
N ASN A 298 -28.61 6.12 -1.88
CA ASN A 298 -27.40 6.31 -2.66
C ASN A 298 -27.12 5.16 -3.65
N GLY A 299 -28.05 4.21 -3.81
CA GLY A 299 -27.83 3.01 -4.61
C GLY A 299 -27.00 1.95 -3.88
N THR A 300 -26.61 0.90 -4.61
CA THR A 300 -25.88 -0.26 -4.05
C THR A 300 -24.39 -0.28 -4.39
N ASP A 301 -23.93 0.62 -5.25
CA ASP A 301 -22.51 0.75 -5.58
C ASP A 301 -21.78 1.59 -4.51
N CYS A 302 -21.57 0.95 -3.36
CA CYS A 302 -20.91 1.58 -2.22
C CYS A 302 -19.45 1.96 -2.53
N ALA A 303 -18.79 1.17 -3.39
CA ALA A 303 -17.39 1.32 -3.76
C ALA A 303 -17.13 2.55 -4.65
N GLY A 304 -18.16 3.16 -5.23
CA GLY A 304 -18.05 4.45 -5.92
C GLY A 304 -17.80 5.64 -4.98
N CYS A 305 -18.08 5.48 -3.67
CA CYS A 305 -17.93 6.55 -2.68
C CYS A 305 -17.02 6.15 -1.51
N HIS A 306 -17.16 4.93 -1.01
CA HIS A 306 -16.45 4.44 0.17
C HIS A 306 -15.27 3.56 -0.20
N VAL A 307 -14.34 3.40 0.74
CA VAL A 307 -13.17 2.53 0.60
C VAL A 307 -13.20 1.42 1.64
N THR A 308 -12.62 0.27 1.32
CA THR A 308 -12.63 -0.93 2.19
C THR A 308 -11.83 -0.76 3.50
N ARG A 309 -11.00 0.28 3.61
CA ARG A 309 -10.29 0.60 4.87
C ARG A 309 -11.22 1.19 5.93
N SER A 310 -12.24 1.97 5.53
CA SER A 310 -13.14 2.67 6.46
C SER A 310 -14.33 3.29 5.74
N TRP A 311 -15.53 3.03 6.25
CA TRP A 311 -16.77 3.68 5.81
C TRP A 311 -16.76 5.21 5.98
N LYS A 312 -16.00 5.74 6.94
CA LYS A 312 -15.91 7.18 7.22
C LYS A 312 -15.11 7.94 6.15
N VAL A 313 -14.26 7.24 5.41
CA VAL A 313 -13.45 7.84 4.34
C VAL A 313 -14.25 7.78 3.05
N ILE A 314 -14.60 8.96 2.55
CA ILE A 314 -15.29 9.13 1.25
C ILE A 314 -14.24 9.60 0.24
N HIS A 315 -14.08 8.87 -0.85
CA HIS A 315 -13.10 9.17 -1.91
C HIS A 315 -13.74 9.77 -3.17
N PHE A 316 -15.06 9.96 -3.18
CA PHE A 316 -15.75 10.56 -4.31
C PHE A 316 -15.28 12.00 -4.57
N ASP A 317 -14.84 12.27 -5.79
CA ASP A 317 -14.24 13.54 -6.18
C ASP A 317 -15.17 14.36 -7.09
N HIS A 318 -15.75 15.43 -6.54
CA HIS A 318 -16.61 16.33 -7.28
C HIS A 318 -15.88 17.16 -8.35
N SER A 319 -14.55 17.26 -8.31
CA SER A 319 -13.77 18.00 -9.31
C SER A 319 -13.89 17.38 -10.71
N LYS A 320 -14.21 16.08 -10.78
CA LYS A 320 -14.41 15.31 -12.01
C LYS A 320 -15.86 15.35 -12.51
N THR A 321 -16.74 16.05 -11.83
CA THR A 321 -18.17 16.12 -12.18
C THR A 321 -18.49 17.42 -12.91
N ARG A 322 -19.72 17.52 -13.43
CA ARG A 322 -20.25 18.74 -14.06
C ARG A 322 -20.43 19.91 -13.08
N PHE A 323 -20.32 19.67 -11.78
CA PHE A 323 -20.38 20.70 -10.75
C PHE A 323 -19.21 20.57 -9.76
N PRO A 324 -18.03 21.11 -10.11
CA PRO A 324 -16.91 21.16 -9.18
C PRO A 324 -17.26 22.01 -7.96
N LEU A 325 -17.19 21.43 -6.77
CA LEU A 325 -17.44 22.17 -5.53
C LEU A 325 -16.34 23.22 -5.32
N ARG A 326 -16.71 24.49 -5.40
CA ARG A 326 -15.83 25.65 -5.22
C ARG A 326 -16.32 26.54 -4.09
N GLY A 327 -15.40 27.25 -3.44
CA GLY A 327 -15.72 28.18 -2.36
C GLY A 327 -16.48 27.51 -1.21
N ALA A 328 -17.60 28.12 -0.80
CA ALA A 328 -18.42 27.64 0.31
C ALA A 328 -19.03 26.26 0.06
N HIS A 329 -19.27 25.89 -1.21
CA HIS A 329 -19.86 24.60 -1.59
C HIS A 329 -18.98 23.40 -1.21
N ARG A 330 -17.67 23.58 -0.98
CA ARG A 330 -16.77 22.49 -0.56
C ARG A 330 -17.12 21.89 0.81
N LYS A 331 -17.80 22.65 1.66
CA LYS A 331 -18.17 22.25 3.03
C LYS A 331 -19.63 21.84 3.15
N VAL A 332 -20.39 21.89 2.06
CA VAL A 332 -21.82 21.57 2.06
C VAL A 332 -21.99 20.05 2.12
N ARG A 333 -22.94 19.59 2.95
CA ARG A 333 -23.28 18.16 3.05
C ARG A 333 -23.98 17.71 1.76
N CYS A 334 -23.73 16.49 1.31
CA CYS A 334 -24.27 15.95 0.06
C CYS A 334 -25.79 16.12 -0.06
N GLN A 335 -26.54 15.92 1.03
CA GLN A 335 -28.00 15.96 1.07
C GLN A 335 -28.59 17.35 0.81
N ALA A 336 -27.80 18.42 0.97
CA ALA A 336 -28.25 19.77 0.65
C ALA A 336 -28.43 19.97 -0.87
N CYS A 337 -27.63 19.25 -1.68
CA CYS A 337 -27.75 19.27 -3.14
C CYS A 337 -28.54 18.03 -3.64
N HIS A 338 -28.28 16.86 -3.09
CA HIS A 338 -28.90 15.59 -3.46
C HIS A 338 -30.13 15.30 -2.60
N VAL A 339 -31.20 16.06 -2.84
CA VAL A 339 -32.48 15.94 -2.13
C VAL A 339 -33.32 14.73 -2.55
N GLY A 340 -32.86 13.93 -3.52
CA GLY A 340 -33.49 12.68 -3.94
C GLY A 340 -32.49 11.53 -4.01
N PRO A 341 -32.93 10.32 -4.43
CA PRO A 341 -32.01 9.21 -4.67
C PRO A 341 -31.01 9.56 -5.78
N LEU A 342 -29.71 9.38 -5.53
CA LEU A 342 -28.62 9.80 -6.44
C LEU A 342 -28.75 9.22 -7.86
N HIS A 343 -29.33 8.03 -7.99
CA HIS A 343 -29.52 7.34 -9.25
C HIS A 343 -30.75 7.84 -10.05
N LYS A 344 -31.60 8.69 -9.46
CA LYS A 344 -32.81 9.23 -10.09
C LYS A 344 -32.82 10.75 -10.16
N PHE A 345 -32.31 11.40 -9.12
CA PHE A 345 -32.37 12.84 -8.96
C PHE A 345 -31.07 13.50 -9.38
N LYS A 346 -31.15 14.38 -10.38
CA LYS A 346 -30.05 15.22 -10.83
C LYS A 346 -30.27 16.63 -10.28
N PRO A 347 -29.42 17.13 -9.36
CA PRO A 347 -29.53 18.50 -8.87
C PRO A 347 -29.36 19.51 -10.02
N PRO A 348 -30.01 20.67 -9.93
CA PRO A 348 -29.76 21.74 -10.88
C PRO A 348 -28.30 22.22 -10.76
N LEU A 349 -27.70 22.57 -11.90
CA LEU A 349 -26.28 22.99 -11.99
C LEU A 349 -26.11 24.51 -12.04
N THR A 350 -27.21 25.25 -12.05
CA THR A 350 -27.19 26.72 -12.17
C THR A 350 -27.44 27.36 -10.81
N CYS A 351 -26.88 28.55 -10.58
CA CYS A 351 -27.04 29.29 -9.33
C CYS A 351 -28.52 29.47 -8.98
N VAL A 352 -29.33 29.95 -9.94
CA VAL A 352 -30.77 30.18 -9.78
C VAL A 352 -31.55 28.89 -9.52
N GLY A 353 -31.09 27.75 -10.05
CA GLY A 353 -31.75 26.46 -9.82
C GLY A 353 -31.71 26.03 -8.35
N CYS A 354 -30.71 26.46 -7.58
CA CYS A 354 -30.63 26.20 -6.14
C CYS A 354 -31.03 27.42 -5.29
N HIS A 355 -30.56 28.61 -5.66
CA HIS A 355 -30.66 29.84 -4.87
C HIS A 355 -31.70 30.84 -5.41
N GLY A 356 -32.55 30.44 -6.36
CA GLY A 356 -33.55 31.35 -6.93
C GLY A 356 -34.53 31.91 -5.90
N GLY A 357 -34.86 31.13 -4.87
CA GLY A 357 -35.68 31.61 -3.74
C GLY A 357 -34.93 32.50 -2.75
N ASP A 358 -33.60 32.47 -2.79
CA ASP A 358 -32.74 33.30 -1.92
C ASP A 358 -32.36 34.64 -2.58
N ASP A 359 -32.76 34.87 -3.84
CA ASP A 359 -32.34 36.04 -4.62
C ASP A 359 -33.02 37.33 -4.14
N PRO A 360 -32.30 38.25 -3.45
CA PRO A 360 -32.90 39.49 -2.98
C PRO A 360 -33.21 40.47 -4.12
N HIS A 361 -32.69 40.23 -5.33
CA HIS A 361 -32.92 41.09 -6.49
C HIS A 361 -34.25 40.77 -7.20
N GLY A 362 -34.91 39.67 -6.83
CA GLY A 362 -36.18 39.23 -7.42
C GLY A 362 -36.06 38.93 -8.92
N GLY A 363 -34.94 38.37 -9.37
CA GLY A 363 -34.71 37.95 -10.76
C GLY A 363 -34.42 39.08 -11.75
N LYS A 364 -34.35 40.34 -11.29
CA LYS A 364 -34.21 41.52 -12.16
C LYS A 364 -32.84 41.68 -12.83
N LEU A 365 -31.80 41.03 -12.28
CA LEU A 365 -30.41 41.11 -12.79
C LEU A 365 -30.02 39.92 -13.68
N GLY A 366 -31.02 39.15 -14.14
CA GLY A 366 -30.78 37.95 -14.94
C GLY A 366 -30.28 36.77 -14.10
N ARG A 367 -29.73 35.76 -14.79
CA ARG A 367 -29.38 34.45 -14.18
C ARG A 367 -27.87 34.27 -13.95
N ASP A 368 -27.06 35.18 -14.46
CA ASP A 368 -25.60 35.12 -14.40
C ASP A 368 -25.08 35.77 -13.12
N CYS A 369 -25.44 35.16 -11.99
CA CYS A 369 -25.08 35.65 -10.66
C CYS A 369 -23.56 35.78 -10.47
N ALA A 370 -22.77 34.97 -11.19
CA ALA A 370 -21.32 34.94 -11.13
C ALA A 370 -20.63 36.22 -11.65
N THR A 371 -21.37 37.07 -12.37
CA THR A 371 -20.89 38.39 -12.81
C THR A 371 -20.61 39.30 -11.61
N CYS A 372 -21.43 39.21 -10.56
CA CYS A 372 -21.30 40.04 -9.37
C CYS A 372 -20.83 39.24 -8.16
N HIS A 373 -21.31 38.02 -7.98
CA HIS A 373 -21.08 37.21 -6.79
C HIS A 373 -20.09 36.07 -7.05
N THR A 374 -19.49 35.54 -5.98
CA THR A 374 -18.58 34.40 -6.07
C THR A 374 -19.14 33.19 -5.34
N ALA A 375 -18.78 31.98 -5.80
CA ALA A 375 -19.12 30.74 -5.09
C ALA A 375 -18.50 30.63 -3.68
N ALA A 376 -17.58 31.54 -3.33
CA ALA A 376 -17.00 31.66 -1.98
C ALA A 376 -17.88 32.50 -1.05
N SER A 377 -18.51 33.56 -1.55
CA SER A 377 -19.41 34.42 -0.77
C SER A 377 -20.34 35.23 -1.66
N TRP A 378 -21.61 35.34 -1.24
CA TRP A 378 -22.59 36.25 -1.84
C TRP A 378 -22.32 37.72 -1.48
N LYS A 379 -21.79 38.01 -0.28
CA LYS A 379 -21.64 39.38 0.24
C LYS A 379 -20.23 39.94 0.14
N LYS A 380 -19.21 39.09 0.02
CA LYS A 380 -17.79 39.49 0.01
C LYS A 380 -17.17 39.25 -1.36
N GLY A 381 -16.34 40.18 -1.81
CA GLY A 381 -15.64 40.08 -3.09
C GLY A 381 -16.56 40.24 -4.30
N LEU A 382 -17.44 41.26 -4.25
CA LEU A 382 -18.26 41.62 -5.41
C LEU A 382 -17.35 42.02 -6.58
N ARG A 383 -17.67 41.55 -7.77
CA ARG A 383 -16.84 41.73 -8.98
C ARG A 383 -17.31 42.86 -9.90
N PHE A 384 -18.28 43.66 -9.45
CA PHE A 384 -18.81 44.78 -10.22
C PHE A 384 -17.99 46.05 -10.00
N ASP A 385 -17.56 46.68 -11.09
CA ASP A 385 -16.76 47.90 -11.06
C ASP A 385 -17.50 49.05 -11.76
N HIS A 386 -17.83 50.09 -11.00
CA HIS A 386 -18.49 51.30 -11.51
C HIS A 386 -17.60 52.12 -12.46
N SER A 387 -16.27 51.96 -12.39
CA SER A 387 -15.32 52.68 -13.26
C SER A 387 -15.52 52.33 -14.74
N LEU A 388 -16.08 51.16 -15.04
CA LEU A 388 -16.37 50.68 -16.38
C LEU A 388 -17.76 51.09 -16.88
N THR A 389 -18.50 51.91 -16.12
CA THR A 389 -19.85 52.34 -16.44
C THR A 389 -19.89 53.82 -16.83
N ARG A 390 -21.03 54.28 -17.34
CA ARG A 390 -21.27 55.72 -17.63
C ARG A 390 -21.38 56.60 -16.37
N PHE A 391 -21.29 56.01 -15.17
CA PHE A 391 -21.35 56.73 -13.91
C PHE A 391 -20.28 56.17 -12.97
N PRO A 392 -19.00 56.54 -13.16
CA PRO A 392 -17.93 56.19 -12.25
C PRO A 392 -18.20 56.88 -10.90
N LEU A 393 -18.14 56.09 -9.82
CA LEU A 393 -18.30 56.64 -8.47
C LEU A 393 -17.00 57.35 -8.09
N LEU A 394 -17.03 58.69 -8.09
CA LEU A 394 -15.90 59.54 -7.72
C LEU A 394 -16.09 60.10 -6.30
N GLY A 395 -14.97 60.39 -5.64
CA GLY A 395 -14.95 61.03 -4.32
C GLY A 395 -15.79 60.31 -3.26
N ALA A 396 -16.69 61.05 -2.59
CA ALA A 396 -17.49 60.51 -1.50
C ALA A 396 -18.44 59.39 -1.96
N HIS A 397 -18.89 59.41 -3.21
CA HIS A 397 -19.79 58.39 -3.77
C HIS A 397 -19.14 57.01 -3.88
N ALA A 398 -17.81 56.93 -4.02
CA ALA A 398 -17.07 55.66 -4.11
C ALA A 398 -17.18 54.77 -2.85
N ARG A 399 -17.57 55.37 -1.71
CA ARG A 399 -17.70 54.67 -0.42
C ARG A 399 -19.14 54.25 -0.11
N LEU A 400 -20.10 54.58 -0.97
CA LEU A 400 -21.50 54.26 -0.74
C LEU A 400 -21.77 52.78 -1.01
N GLN A 401 -22.74 52.22 -0.28
CA GLN A 401 -23.24 50.89 -0.57
C GLN A 401 -24.16 50.94 -1.78
N CYS A 402 -24.23 49.85 -2.55
CA CYS A 402 -25.05 49.78 -3.76
C CYS A 402 -26.51 50.15 -3.51
N SER A 403 -27.08 49.75 -2.36
CA SER A 403 -28.47 50.04 -1.98
C SER A 403 -28.74 51.53 -1.70
N SER A 404 -27.71 52.31 -1.37
CA SER A 404 -27.84 53.76 -1.16
C SER A 404 -28.16 54.49 -2.47
N CYS A 405 -27.75 53.93 -3.62
CA CYS A 405 -28.03 54.49 -4.94
C CYS A 405 -29.10 53.69 -5.69
N HIS A 406 -29.13 52.36 -5.54
CA HIS A 406 -30.08 51.44 -6.18
C HIS A 406 -31.21 51.05 -5.22
N VAL A 407 -31.98 52.04 -4.79
CA VAL A 407 -33.02 51.91 -3.75
C VAL A 407 -34.11 50.90 -4.12
N ASP A 408 -34.48 50.81 -5.40
CA ASP A 408 -35.49 49.86 -5.89
C ASP A 408 -34.93 48.48 -6.28
N GLN A 409 -33.63 48.27 -6.04
CA GLN A 409 -32.88 47.06 -6.34
C GLN A 409 -33.02 46.62 -7.81
N ARG A 410 -33.34 47.55 -8.71
CA ARG A 410 -33.36 47.27 -10.16
C ARG A 410 -31.97 47.38 -10.77
N PHE A 411 -31.02 48.01 -10.07
CA PHE A 411 -29.64 48.30 -10.50
C PHE A 411 -29.57 48.90 -11.92
N THR A 412 -30.62 49.59 -12.32
CA THR A 412 -30.71 50.45 -13.50
C THR A 412 -30.69 51.90 -13.04
N ALA A 413 -29.97 52.75 -13.75
CA ALA A 413 -29.91 54.17 -13.42
C ALA A 413 -31.24 54.85 -13.77
N LYS A 414 -31.91 55.46 -12.78
CA LYS A 414 -33.07 56.36 -13.01
C LYS A 414 -32.65 57.73 -13.56
N GLY A 415 -31.37 58.06 -13.44
CA GLY A 415 -30.70 59.25 -13.93
C GLY A 415 -29.25 59.24 -13.43
N ILE A 416 -28.36 59.93 -14.14
CA ILE A 416 -26.91 59.98 -13.83
C ILE A 416 -26.40 61.40 -13.61
N THR A 417 -27.31 62.38 -13.51
CA THR A 417 -26.95 63.77 -13.22
C THR A 417 -26.99 64.03 -11.71
N CYS A 418 -26.26 65.05 -11.23
CA CYS A 418 -26.29 65.46 -9.83
C CYS A 418 -27.73 65.68 -9.34
N ALA A 419 -28.53 66.40 -10.13
CA ALA A 419 -29.93 66.70 -9.86
C ALA A 419 -30.88 65.48 -9.91
N SER A 420 -30.45 64.36 -10.51
CA SER A 420 -31.24 63.11 -10.49
C SER A 420 -31.34 62.51 -9.09
N CYS A 421 -30.41 62.87 -8.20
CA CYS A 421 -30.29 62.30 -6.86
C CYS A 421 -30.25 63.38 -5.76
N HIS A 422 -29.68 64.55 -6.03
CA HIS A 422 -29.52 65.65 -5.08
C HIS A 422 -30.42 66.81 -5.45
N GLU A 423 -31.32 67.17 -4.54
CA GLU A 423 -32.20 68.32 -4.72
C GLU A 423 -31.45 69.64 -4.43
N ASP A 424 -31.61 70.65 -5.28
CA ASP A 424 -31.06 71.99 -5.07
C ASP A 424 -31.87 72.78 -4.03
N THR A 425 -31.66 72.44 -2.75
CA THR A 425 -32.34 73.08 -1.62
C THR A 425 -31.74 74.44 -1.23
N PHE A 426 -30.47 74.67 -1.56
CA PHE A 426 -29.73 75.87 -1.18
C PHE A 426 -29.90 77.01 -2.19
N HIS A 427 -29.64 76.77 -3.47
CA HIS A 427 -29.79 77.82 -4.49
C HIS A 427 -31.23 77.96 -4.96
N ARG A 428 -32.04 76.89 -4.83
CA ARG A 428 -33.47 76.88 -5.20
C ARG A 428 -33.70 77.35 -6.64
N GLY A 429 -32.83 76.93 -7.56
CA GLY A 429 -32.88 77.30 -8.98
C GLY A 429 -32.38 78.70 -9.33
N ARG A 430 -31.83 79.48 -8.37
CA ARG A 430 -31.30 80.83 -8.61
C ARG A 430 -30.01 80.87 -9.42
N LEU A 431 -29.35 79.73 -9.65
CA LEU A 431 -28.22 79.65 -10.59
C LEU A 431 -28.63 79.21 -11.99
N GLY A 432 -29.94 79.15 -12.26
CA GLY A 432 -30.51 78.62 -13.50
C GLY A 432 -30.83 77.13 -13.39
N LYS A 433 -31.55 76.59 -14.38
CA LYS A 433 -31.94 75.17 -14.42
C LYS A 433 -30.81 74.25 -14.92
N SER A 434 -29.54 74.55 -14.61
CA SER A 434 -28.43 73.77 -15.17
C SER A 434 -27.94 72.65 -14.24
N PRO A 435 -27.74 71.42 -14.76
CA PRO A 435 -27.26 70.24 -14.05
C PRO A 435 -25.75 70.19 -13.77
N ASP A 436 -24.97 71.23 -14.11
CA ASP A 436 -23.51 71.24 -14.00
C ASP A 436 -23.00 71.68 -12.62
N CYS A 437 -23.53 71.06 -11.57
CA CYS A 437 -23.10 71.34 -10.19
C CYS A 437 -21.59 71.18 -10.00
N ALA A 438 -20.96 70.30 -10.79
CA ALA A 438 -19.53 70.02 -10.79
C ALA A 438 -18.64 71.21 -11.22
N THR A 439 -19.21 72.27 -11.81
CA THR A 439 -18.48 73.52 -12.12
C THR A 439 -18.06 74.25 -10.85
N CYS A 440 -18.85 74.09 -9.80
CA CYS A 440 -18.72 74.80 -8.54
C CYS A 440 -18.36 73.84 -7.40
N HIS A 441 -19.12 72.75 -7.28
CA HIS A 441 -19.02 71.82 -6.17
C HIS A 441 -18.13 70.62 -6.49
N ASN A 442 -17.32 70.22 -5.51
CA ASN A 442 -16.50 69.02 -5.58
C ASN A 442 -17.26 67.78 -5.04
N SER A 443 -17.14 66.63 -5.74
CA SER A 443 -17.74 65.35 -5.32
C SER A 443 -17.06 64.68 -4.12
N GLU A 444 -15.84 65.09 -3.77
CA GLU A 444 -15.16 64.65 -2.55
C GLU A 444 -15.70 65.37 -1.32
N ASN A 445 -15.90 66.69 -1.43
CA ASN A 445 -16.45 67.53 -0.40
C ASN A 445 -17.30 68.64 -1.01
N TRP A 446 -18.62 68.52 -0.85
CA TRP A 446 -19.59 69.45 -1.44
C TRP A 446 -19.44 70.90 -0.98
N LYS A 447 -18.91 71.11 0.23
CA LYS A 447 -18.67 72.44 0.80
C LYS A 447 -17.42 73.11 0.24
N ASP A 448 -16.53 72.34 -0.37
CA ASP A 448 -15.34 72.87 -1.03
C ASP A 448 -15.78 73.34 -2.43
N TRP A 449 -16.16 74.61 -2.48
CA TRP A 449 -16.58 75.31 -3.69
C TRP A 449 -15.37 76.01 -4.33
N HIS A 450 -15.09 75.71 -5.60
CA HIS A 450 -13.99 76.30 -6.39
C HIS A 450 -14.43 77.41 -7.37
N PHE A 451 -15.29 78.35 -6.96
CA PHE A 451 -15.66 79.50 -7.80
C PHE A 451 -15.00 80.79 -7.31
N ASP A 452 -14.27 81.43 -8.21
CA ASP A 452 -13.72 82.75 -8.02
C ASP A 452 -14.49 83.71 -8.92
N HIS A 453 -15.31 84.56 -8.29
CA HIS A 453 -16.16 85.51 -9.02
C HIS A 453 -15.32 86.46 -9.88
N GLY A 454 -14.16 86.91 -9.40
CA GLY A 454 -13.29 87.83 -10.11
C GLY A 454 -12.63 87.18 -11.33
N ALA A 455 -12.06 85.99 -11.16
CA ALA A 455 -11.38 85.27 -12.24
C ALA A 455 -12.35 84.79 -13.33
N GLN A 456 -13.58 84.41 -12.96
CA GLN A 456 -14.53 83.80 -13.88
C GLN A 456 -15.51 84.79 -14.50
N THR A 457 -15.79 85.93 -13.86
CA THR A 457 -16.75 86.94 -14.38
C THR A 457 -16.09 88.28 -14.73
N GLY A 458 -14.84 88.51 -14.29
CA GLY A 458 -14.17 89.80 -14.40
C GLY A 458 -14.62 90.84 -13.36
N PHE A 459 -15.57 90.51 -12.48
CA PHE A 459 -16.03 91.39 -11.40
C PHE A 459 -15.50 90.90 -10.05
N VAL A 460 -14.53 91.61 -9.49
CA VAL A 460 -13.89 91.22 -8.22
C VAL A 460 -14.76 91.68 -7.04
N LEU A 461 -15.16 90.74 -6.19
CA LEU A 461 -15.86 91.03 -4.94
C LEU A 461 -14.85 91.35 -3.84
N ASP A 462 -14.56 92.63 -3.64
CA ASP A 462 -13.61 93.11 -2.63
C ASP A 462 -14.27 94.03 -1.59
N GLY A 463 -13.50 94.36 -0.55
CA GLY A 463 -13.98 95.18 0.57
C GLY A 463 -15.25 94.62 1.22
N SER A 464 -16.27 95.46 1.36
CA SER A 464 -17.56 95.09 1.96
C SER A 464 -18.37 94.10 1.13
N HIS A 465 -18.01 93.84 -0.13
CA HIS A 465 -18.71 92.90 -1.01
C HIS A 465 -18.18 91.45 -0.91
N LYS A 466 -17.03 91.23 -0.27
CA LYS A 466 -16.31 89.95 -0.27
C LYS A 466 -17.10 88.76 0.27
N ASN A 467 -17.98 88.99 1.24
CA ASN A 467 -18.77 87.95 1.92
C ASN A 467 -20.27 88.11 1.71
N LEU A 468 -20.68 88.84 0.68
CA LEU A 468 -22.09 88.96 0.36
C LEU A 468 -22.59 87.66 -0.26
N GLU A 469 -23.77 87.24 0.19
CA GLU A 469 -24.49 86.14 -0.42
C GLU A 469 -24.84 86.49 -1.87
N CYS A 470 -24.79 85.53 -2.78
CA CYS A 470 -24.99 85.79 -4.21
C CYS A 470 -26.33 86.50 -4.52
N HIS A 471 -27.36 86.24 -3.70
CA HIS A 471 -28.69 86.84 -3.86
C HIS A 471 -28.77 88.31 -3.42
N ALA A 472 -27.75 88.84 -2.75
CA ALA A 472 -27.66 90.28 -2.46
C ALA A 472 -27.53 91.09 -3.76
N CYS A 473 -26.93 90.50 -4.79
CA CYS A 473 -26.75 91.12 -6.11
C CYS A 473 -27.62 90.44 -7.19
N HIS A 474 -27.69 89.11 -7.20
CA HIS A 474 -28.43 88.33 -8.20
C HIS A 474 -29.89 88.08 -7.77
N THR A 475 -30.79 89.00 -8.14
CA THR A 475 -32.25 88.89 -7.91
C THR A 475 -32.97 88.05 -8.98
N LYS A 476 -32.29 87.75 -10.08
CA LYS A 476 -32.70 86.83 -11.16
C LYS A 476 -31.61 85.77 -11.37
N PRO A 477 -31.90 84.66 -12.06
CA PRO A 477 -30.92 83.60 -12.24
C PRO A 477 -29.59 84.12 -12.81
N ALA A 478 -28.48 83.82 -12.13
CA ALA A 478 -27.17 84.40 -12.42
C ALA A 478 -26.76 84.23 -13.89
N ALA A 479 -27.06 83.08 -14.49
CA ALA A 479 -26.81 82.79 -15.91
C ALA A 479 -27.50 83.74 -16.91
N THR A 480 -28.52 84.48 -16.45
CA THR A 480 -29.33 85.41 -17.26
C THR A 480 -29.34 86.83 -16.68
N ALA A 481 -28.64 87.06 -15.58
CA ALA A 481 -28.64 88.34 -14.89
C ALA A 481 -27.66 89.31 -15.56
N GLN A 482 -28.19 90.40 -16.13
CA GLN A 482 -27.40 91.53 -16.60
C GLN A 482 -27.36 92.58 -15.48
N LEU A 483 -26.31 92.54 -14.67
CA LEU A 483 -26.06 93.52 -13.62
C LEU A 483 -25.04 94.55 -14.12
N GLY A 484 -25.26 95.82 -13.81
CA GLY A 484 -24.27 96.87 -14.08
C GLY A 484 -23.05 96.68 -13.17
N SER A 485 -21.85 96.82 -13.74
CA SER A 485 -20.57 96.63 -13.02
C SER A 485 -20.05 97.91 -12.34
N THR A 486 -20.81 98.99 -12.37
CA THR A 486 -20.41 100.27 -11.75
C THR A 486 -20.97 100.40 -10.33
N CYS A 487 -20.28 101.12 -9.45
CA CYS A 487 -20.80 101.38 -8.09
C CYS A 487 -22.19 102.01 -8.15
N TYR A 488 -22.38 102.99 -9.04
CA TYR A 488 -23.61 103.74 -9.18
C TYR A 488 -24.80 102.90 -9.70
N SER A 489 -24.56 101.87 -10.53
CA SER A 489 -25.65 101.01 -11.01
C SER A 489 -26.33 100.21 -9.91
N CYS A 490 -25.65 99.97 -8.78
CA CYS A 490 -26.19 99.25 -7.63
C CYS A 490 -26.55 100.18 -6.46
N HIS A 491 -25.74 101.22 -6.23
CA HIS A 491 -25.85 102.10 -5.05
C HIS A 491 -26.43 103.48 -5.36
N ARG A 492 -27.16 103.65 -6.47
CA ARG A 492 -27.83 104.93 -6.79
C ARG A 492 -28.69 105.45 -5.62
N ALA A 493 -29.40 104.56 -4.93
CA ALA A 493 -30.27 104.93 -3.81
C ALA A 493 -29.49 105.32 -2.54
N ASP A 494 -28.22 104.92 -2.46
CA ASP A 494 -27.35 105.18 -1.31
C ASP A 494 -26.53 106.47 -1.48
N ASP A 495 -26.63 107.14 -2.64
CA ASP A 495 -25.91 108.38 -2.91
C ASP A 495 -26.51 109.57 -2.15
N VAL A 496 -25.88 109.91 -1.03
CA VAL A 496 -26.24 111.05 -0.17
C VAL A 496 -25.95 112.41 -0.82
N HIS A 497 -25.20 112.45 -1.91
CA HIS A 497 -24.93 113.69 -2.66
C HIS A 497 -25.97 113.94 -3.75
N HIS A 498 -26.99 113.06 -3.86
CA HIS A 498 -28.10 113.23 -4.79
C HIS A 498 -27.67 113.47 -6.26
N GLY A 499 -26.54 112.87 -6.67
CA GLY A 499 -26.01 112.96 -8.04
C GLY A 499 -25.12 114.16 -8.35
N GLU A 500 -24.82 115.03 -7.38
CA GLU A 500 -24.04 116.26 -7.59
C GLU A 500 -22.62 116.04 -8.14
N PHE A 501 -22.00 114.88 -7.85
CA PHE A 501 -20.62 114.58 -8.23
C PHE A 501 -20.49 113.52 -9.36
N GLY A 502 -21.59 113.18 -10.02
CA GLY A 502 -21.61 112.18 -11.10
C GLY A 502 -21.50 110.72 -10.60
N GLN A 503 -21.34 109.78 -11.53
CA GLN A 503 -21.49 108.33 -11.27
C GLN A 503 -20.17 107.60 -10.94
N ARG A 504 -19.04 108.32 -10.98
CA ARG A 504 -17.70 107.75 -10.74
C ARG A 504 -17.33 107.78 -9.25
N CYS A 505 -18.13 107.09 -8.44
CA CYS A 505 -17.96 107.07 -6.98
C CYS A 505 -16.56 106.62 -6.54
N GLY A 506 -15.92 105.74 -7.32
CA GLY A 506 -14.59 105.18 -7.04
C GLY A 506 -13.42 106.18 -7.12
N ASP A 507 -13.64 107.39 -7.67
CA ASP A 507 -12.62 108.44 -7.68
C ASP A 507 -12.39 109.01 -6.26
N CYS A 508 -13.38 108.89 -5.36
CA CYS A 508 -13.35 109.42 -3.99
C CYS A 508 -13.61 108.37 -2.89
N HIS A 509 -14.33 107.29 -3.23
CA HIS A 509 -14.73 106.22 -2.29
C HIS A 509 -14.06 104.90 -2.64
N THR A 510 -13.91 104.03 -1.63
CA THR A 510 -13.34 102.68 -1.81
C THR A 510 -14.38 101.62 -1.48
N THR A 511 -14.19 100.41 -2.00
CA THR A 511 -15.04 99.25 -1.69
C THR A 511 -14.95 98.79 -0.24
N ARG A 512 -13.94 99.26 0.52
CA ARG A 512 -13.77 98.97 1.96
C ARG A 512 -14.56 99.92 2.85
N ALA A 513 -14.66 101.20 2.48
CA ALA A 513 -15.38 102.21 3.25
C ALA A 513 -15.84 103.39 2.37
N PHE A 514 -17.08 103.82 2.57
CA PHE A 514 -17.70 105.00 1.94
C PHE A 514 -17.58 106.28 2.80
N LYS A 515 -16.52 106.38 3.62
CA LYS A 515 -16.09 107.59 4.36
C LYS A 515 -14.82 108.14 3.69
N PRO A 516 -14.50 109.45 3.74
CA PRO A 516 -13.54 110.06 2.81
C PRO A 516 -12.20 109.33 2.85
N ALA A 517 -11.82 108.77 1.72
CA ALA A 517 -10.72 107.82 1.60
C ALA A 517 -9.68 108.26 0.56
N HIS A 518 -9.33 109.56 0.48
CA HIS A 518 -8.01 110.02 0.00
C HIS A 518 -7.90 111.56 0.07
N LEU A 519 -6.85 112.06 0.74
CA LEU A 519 -6.24 113.37 0.46
C LEU A 519 -4.71 113.20 0.63
N PRO A 520 -3.92 113.12 -0.45
CA PRO A 520 -2.46 113.09 -0.35
C PRO A 520 -1.88 114.52 -0.27
N ASP A 521 -0.90 114.72 0.61
CA ASP A 521 -0.22 115.99 0.86
C ASP A 521 0.79 116.39 -0.24
N ARG A 522 0.62 117.64 -0.74
CA ARG A 522 1.62 118.70 -1.01
C ARG A 522 2.55 118.75 -2.26
N VAL A 523 2.50 119.96 -2.86
CA VAL A 523 3.55 120.86 -3.46
C VAL A 523 3.87 120.79 -4.97
N GLY A 524 3.70 121.93 -5.67
CA GLY A 524 4.60 122.37 -6.75
C GLY A 524 4.00 122.96 -8.05
N ALA A 525 3.90 124.29 -8.12
CA ALA A 525 3.97 125.22 -9.29
C ALA A 525 3.22 124.97 -10.64
N ALA A 526 2.38 125.98 -10.98
CA ALA A 526 1.73 126.49 -12.22
C ALA A 526 2.29 126.14 -13.65
N PRO A 527 1.53 126.41 -14.77
CA PRO A 527 0.37 127.33 -14.91
C PRO A 527 -0.95 126.77 -15.49
N ARG A 528 -2.04 127.49 -15.20
CA ARG A 528 -3.47 127.24 -15.53
C ARG A 528 -3.84 127.67 -16.97
N PRO A 529 -5.00 127.25 -17.54
CA PRO A 529 -6.35 127.76 -17.22
C PRO A 529 -7.36 126.59 -17.05
N ARG A 530 -8.58 126.68 -16.50
CA ARG A 530 -9.52 127.76 -16.18
C ARG A 530 -10.54 127.16 -15.19
N ASN A 531 -10.88 127.93 -14.15
CA ASN A 531 -12.06 127.79 -13.28
C ASN A 531 -12.52 126.40 -12.82
N LEU A 532 -12.07 125.99 -11.63
CA LEU A 532 -12.92 125.37 -10.59
C LEU A 532 -12.25 125.63 -9.24
N LEU A 533 -12.97 126.30 -8.34
CA LEU A 533 -12.52 126.66 -7.01
C LEU A 533 -12.41 125.40 -6.15
N ALA A 534 -11.22 125.16 -5.60
CA ALA A 534 -10.86 124.04 -4.73
C ALA A 534 -11.38 124.21 -3.29
N THR A 535 -12.65 124.58 -3.11
CA THR A 535 -13.24 124.87 -1.78
C THR A 535 -14.56 124.16 -1.52
N ALA A 536 -14.89 123.09 -2.26
CA ALA A 536 -16.22 122.46 -2.20
C ALA A 536 -16.34 121.17 -1.37
N CYS A 537 -15.38 120.87 -0.48
CA CYS A 537 -15.62 119.90 0.59
C CYS A 537 -15.46 120.60 1.95
N PRO A 538 -16.52 121.19 2.52
CA PRO A 538 -16.50 121.68 3.88
C PRO A 538 -16.43 120.48 4.84
N ALA A 539 -15.29 120.34 5.51
CA ALA A 539 -15.19 119.59 6.74
C ALA A 539 -15.90 120.37 7.86
N ASP A 540 -16.71 119.63 8.63
CA ASP A 540 -17.26 119.97 9.95
C ASP A 540 -18.17 121.20 10.07
N ARG A 541 -19.48 120.95 10.32
CA ARG A 541 -20.29 121.67 11.33
C ARG A 541 -21.56 120.89 11.75
N PHE A 542 -21.57 120.57 13.06
CA PHE A 542 -22.68 120.36 14.01
C PHE A 542 -23.47 119.03 14.09
N HIS A 543 -23.31 118.40 15.26
CA HIS A 543 -24.21 117.47 15.93
C HIS A 543 -25.49 118.20 16.41
N ALA A 544 -26.66 117.56 16.33
CA ALA A 544 -27.46 117.13 17.49
C ALA A 544 -28.92 116.76 17.12
N ALA A 545 -29.35 115.65 17.74
CA ALA A 545 -30.68 115.38 18.32
C ALA A 545 -31.71 114.50 17.57
N LEU A 546 -32.27 113.59 18.40
CA LEU A 546 -33.40 112.66 18.26
C LEU A 546 -33.13 111.39 17.43
N ALA A 547 -32.76 110.23 18.01
CA ALA A 547 -33.19 109.56 19.23
C ALA A 547 -34.72 109.31 19.31
N ILE A 548 -35.04 108.01 19.25
CA ILE A 548 -36.21 107.34 19.86
C ILE A 548 -37.47 107.25 18.99
N CYS A 549 -37.60 106.12 18.29
CA CYS A 549 -38.80 105.29 18.44
C CYS A 549 -38.33 103.90 18.89
N GLY A 550 -38.22 103.75 20.21
CA GLY A 550 -37.99 102.47 20.84
C GLY A 550 -39.26 101.64 20.92
N ARG A 551 -39.06 100.33 20.76
CA ARG A 551 -39.60 99.24 21.60
C ARG A 551 -41.11 99.22 21.86
N ALA A 552 -41.70 98.11 21.42
CA ALA A 552 -42.15 96.99 22.26
C ALA A 552 -43.54 96.47 21.84
N ARG A 553 -43.61 95.19 21.47
CA ARG A 553 -44.16 94.16 22.37
C ARG A 553 -43.99 92.77 21.77
N THR A 554 -43.27 91.98 22.55
CA THR A 554 -43.32 90.54 22.63
C THR A 554 -44.76 90.03 22.81
N SER A 555 -45.14 88.99 22.06
CA SER A 555 -46.02 87.95 22.59
C SER A 555 -45.80 86.63 21.85
N LYS A 556 -45.20 85.69 22.59
CA LYS A 556 -45.54 84.26 22.69
C LYS A 556 -45.95 83.50 21.43
N GLY A 557 -45.18 82.43 21.19
CA GLY A 557 -45.74 81.09 20.94
C GLY A 557 -45.52 80.57 19.52
N VAL A 558 -44.68 79.53 19.39
CA VAL A 558 -45.12 78.17 19.03
C VAL A 558 -43.88 77.26 19.01
N THR A 559 -44.04 76.16 19.73
CA THR A 559 -43.26 74.92 19.73
C THR A 559 -43.10 74.30 18.34
N GLN A 560 -41.88 73.92 17.96
CA GLN A 560 -41.43 72.53 17.72
C GLN A 560 -39.96 72.52 17.32
#